data_AF-A0A6L5XNA1-F1
#
_entry.id   AF-A0A6L5XNA1-F1
#
_cell.length_a   1.000
_cell.length_b   1.000
_cell.length_c   1.000
_cell.angle_alpha   90.00
_cell.angle_beta   90.00
_cell.angle_gamma   90.00
#
_symmetry.space_group_name_H-M   'P 1'
#
loop_
_entity.id
_entity.type
_entity.pdbx_description
1 polymer ?
#
loop_
_entity_poly.entity_id
_entity_poly.type
_entity_poly.pdbx_seq_one_letter_code
_entity_poly.pdbx_strand_id
1 'polypeptide(L)' 'MSLTWEELVKTAMENQHLILEQELKKGVPLNYLDDKGQYVLRYPDGHMETASLPEIRQAG' A
#
# COMPACT_ATOMS: atom_id res chain seq x y z
N MET A 1 2.48 -15.74 -28.20
CA MET A 1 1.06 -15.50 -27.85
C MET A 1 1.01 -14.24 -27.03
N SER A 2 0.10 -13.33 -27.34
CA SER A 2 -0.11 -12.12 -26.54
C SER A 2 -1.22 -12.39 -25.53
N LEU A 3 -1.04 -11.91 -24.30
CA LEU A 3 -2.06 -12.03 -23.25
C LEU A 3 -3.32 -11.26 -23.66
N THR A 4 -4.48 -11.77 -23.28
CA THR A 4 -5.74 -11.02 -23.40
C THR A 4 -5.75 -9.86 -22.40
N TRP A 5 -6.69 -8.93 -22.58
CA TRP A 5 -6.88 -7.83 -21.63
C TRP A 5 -7.17 -8.33 -20.20
N GLU A 6 -7.99 -9.36 -20.06
CA GLU A 6 -8.32 -9.96 -18.76
C GLU A 6 -7.11 -10.60 -18.10
N GLU A 7 -6.27 -11.29 -18.88
CA GLU A 7 -5.02 -11.87 -18.40
C GLU A 7 -4.01 -10.79 -18.00
N LEU A 8 -3.94 -9.68 -18.75
CA LEU A 8 -3.09 -8.52 -18.41
C LEU A 8 -3.53 -7.87 -17.10
N VAL A 9 -4.84 -7.64 -16.92
CA VAL A 9 -5.40 -7.06 -15.69
C VAL A 9 -5.13 -7.98 -14.51
N LYS A 10 -5.40 -9.28 -14.65
CA LYS A 10 -5.12 -10.27 -13.60
C LYS A 10 -3.63 -10.30 -13.23
N THR A 11 -2.75 -10.33 -14.23
CA THR A 11 -1.30 -10.33 -14.02
C THR A 11 -0.83 -9.04 -13.35
N ALA A 12 -1.40 -7.89 -13.71
CA ALA A 12 -1.08 -6.61 -13.06
C ALA A 12 -1.51 -6.59 -11.58
N MET A 13 -2.69 -7.13 -11.26
CA MET A 13 -3.17 -7.26 -9.89
C MET A 13 -2.30 -8.22 -9.06
N GLU A 14 -1.93 -9.37 -9.62
CA GLU A 14 -1.03 -10.33 -8.97
C GLU A 14 0.38 -9.74 -8.76
N ASN A 15 0.91 -9.02 -9.74
CA ASN A 15 2.20 -8.32 -9.61
C ASN A 15 2.15 -7.23 -8.54
N GLN A 16 1.05 -6.47 -8.44
CA GLN A 16 0.87 -5.51 -7.35
C GLN A 16 0.86 -6.17 -5.98
N HIS A 17 0.23 -7.35 -5.85
CA HIS A 17 0.26 -8.12 -4.61
C HIS A 17 1.68 -8.54 -4.23
N LEU A 18 2.47 -9.06 -5.18
CA LEU A 18 3.86 -9.44 -4.96
C LEU A 18 4.75 -8.25 -4.55
N ILE A 19 4.57 -7.10 -5.20
CA ILE A 19 5.30 -5.87 -4.85
C ILE A 19 4.93 -5.42 -3.45
N LEU A 20 3.64 -5.41 -3.11
CA LEU A 20 3.18 -5.04 -1.77
C LEU A 20 3.76 -5.96 -0.70
N GLU A 21 3.77 -7.27 -0.93
CA GLU A 21 4.36 -8.24 0.00
C GLU A 21 5.87 -8.01 0.19
N GLN A 22 6.60 -7.66 -0.88
CA GLN A 22 8.03 -7.36 -0.79
C GLN A 22 8.31 -6.06 -0.04
N GLU A 23 7.52 -5.01 -0.24
CA GLU A 23 7.65 -3.75 0.51
C GLU A 23 7.31 -3.96 2.00
N LEU A 24 6.30 -4.77 2.31
CA LEU A 24 5.99 -5.14 3.68
C LEU A 24 7.14 -5.90 4.36
N LYS A 25 7.81 -6.81 3.63
CA LYS A 25 9.02 -7.49 4.14
C LYS A 25 10.17 -6.54 4.45
N LYS A 26 10.22 -5.35 3.83
CA LYS A 26 11.21 -4.31 4.12
C LYS A 26 10.89 -3.50 5.40
N GLY A 27 9.77 -3.79 6.06
CA GLY A 27 9.33 -3.06 7.25
C GLY A 27 8.51 -1.80 6.93
N VAL A 28 8.10 -1.61 5.67
CA VAL A 28 7.29 -0.45 5.29
C VAL A 28 5.87 -0.64 5.86
N PRO A 29 5.35 0.31 6.67
CA PRO A 29 4.01 0.21 7.19
C PRO A 29 2.95 0.48 6.12
N LEU A 30 1.81 -0.21 6.22
CA LEU A 30 0.64 0.08 5.41
C LEU A 30 -0.09 1.30 5.97
N ASN A 31 -0.49 2.20 5.09
CA ASN A 31 -1.32 3.34 5.42
C ASN A 31 -2.80 3.01 5.18
N TYR A 32 -3.65 3.24 6.17
CA TYR A 32 -5.10 3.05 6.08
C TYR A 32 -5.83 4.10 6.93
N LEU A 33 -7.12 4.29 6.64
CA LEU A 33 -8.01 5.10 7.46
C LEU A 33 -8.70 4.20 8.49
N ASP A 34 -8.67 4.61 9.75
CA ASP A 34 -9.46 3.98 10.79
C ASP A 34 -10.95 4.38 10.71
N ASP A 35 -11.78 3.82 11.60
CA ASP A 35 -13.22 4.10 11.66
C ASP A 35 -13.56 5.56 11.98
N LYS A 36 -12.58 6.36 12.42
CA LYS A 36 -12.70 7.79 12.71
C LYS A 36 -12.11 8.66 11.60
N GLY A 37 -11.65 8.05 10.50
CA GLY A 37 -11.01 8.75 9.39
C GLY A 37 -9.59 9.24 9.70
N GLN A 38 -8.93 8.71 10.73
CA GLN A 38 -7.54 9.02 11.04
C GLN A 38 -6.60 8.10 10.26
N TYR A 39 -5.47 8.65 9.82
CA TYR A 39 -4.44 7.86 9.17
C TYR A 39 -3.71 7.02 10.21
N VAL A 40 -3.57 5.73 9.93
CA VAL A 40 -2.85 4.79 10.78
C VAL A 40 -1.85 4.03 9.93
N LEU A 41 -0.63 3.93 10.46
CA LEU A 41 0.44 3.09 9.93
C LEU A 41 0.38 1.75 10.63
N ARG A 42 0.15 0.67 9.90
CA ARG A 42 0.22 -0.71 10.41
C ARG A 42 1.51 -1.36 9.94
N TYR A 43 2.37 -1.67 10.90
CA TYR A 43 3.64 -2.32 10.66
C TYR A 43 3.46 -3.84 10.51
N PRO A 44 4.39 -4.53 9.84
CA PRO A 44 4.33 -5.98 9.65
C PRO A 44 4.34 -6.79 10.96
N ASP A 45 4.95 -6.26 12.03
CA ASP A 45 5.02 -6.87 13.36
C ASP A 45 3.71 -6.73 14.16
N GLY A 46 2.71 -6.04 13.60
CA GLY A 46 1.43 -5.77 14.24
C GLY A 46 1.37 -4.47 15.03
N HIS A 47 2.48 -3.72 15.11
CA HIS A 47 2.49 -2.37 15.69
C HIS A 47 1.62 -1.42 14.86
N MET A 48 0.99 -0.46 15.55
CA MET A 48 0.15 0.56 14.91
C MET A 48 0.50 1.94 15.45
N GLU A 49 0.68 2.90 14.55
CA GLU A 49 0.94 4.31 14.89
C GLU A 49 -0.11 5.19 14.21
N THR A 50 -0.70 6.13 14.96
CA THR A 50 -1.47 7.20 14.35
C THR A 50 -0.53 8.12 13.59
N ALA A 51 -0.72 8.23 12.28
CA ALA A 51 0.01 9.17 11.45
C ALA A 51 -0.79 10.45 11.27
N SER A 52 -0.08 11.58 11.31
CA SER A 52 -0.58 12.80 10.71
C SER A 52 -0.35 12.69 9.20
N LEU A 53 -1.27 13.20 8.38
CA LEU A 53 -0.96 13.41 6.96
C LEU A 53 0.38 14.12 6.86
N PRO A 54 1.34 13.65 6.04
CA PRO A 54 2.47 14.49 5.72
C PRO A 54 1.87 15.78 5.14
N GLU A 55 2.25 16.93 5.70
CA GLU A 55 1.94 18.21 5.07
C GLU A 55 2.34 18.06 3.62
N ILE A 56 1.35 18.10 2.72
CA ILE A 56 1.61 18.10 1.29
C ILE A 56 2.54 19.29 1.11
N ARG A 57 3.84 19.03 0.95
CA ARG A 57 4.74 20.04 0.39
C ARG A 57 4.10 20.32 -0.95
N GLN A 58 3.43 21.48 -1.05
CA GLN A 58 2.92 21.95 -2.32
C GLN A 58 4.14 21.97 -3.23
N ALA A 59 4.21 20.98 -4.13
CA ALA A 59 5.15 21.00 -5.22
C ALA A 59 4.67 22.18 -6.08
N GLY A 60 5.38 23.30 -5.93
CA GLY A 60 5.25 24.44 -6.83
C GLY A 60 5.74 24.11 -8.23
#